data_AF-A0AA96PGI9-F1
#
_entry.id   AF-A0AA96PGI9-F1
#
_cell.length_a   1.000
_cell.length_b   1.000
_cell.length_c   1.000
_cell.angle_alpha   90.00
_cell.angle_beta   90.00
_cell.angle_gamma   90.00
#
_symmetry.space_group_name_H-M   'P 1'
#
loop_
_entity.id
_entity.type
_entity.pdbx_description
1 polymer ?
#
loop_
_entity_poly.entity_id
_entity_poly.type
_entity_poly.pdbx_seq_one_letter_code
_entity_poly.pdbx_strand_id
1 'polypeptide(L)'
;MNHGKFGELPEVKGDNITGHHMPSNKYMNDKYSIETDESYAINLEHPHPGRGGRHRRTFTYGLSSRTRPEDFKLYMSLKSRDALAFDVNDLRRILKEDGLYNKESREKIKEYIEYYKNYRKNDQEDGLKIFKKP
;
A
#
# COMPACT_ATOMS: atom_id res chain seq x y z
N MET A 1 -3.00 13.93 0.04
CA MET A 1 -2.87 12.61 -0.64
C MET A 1 -4.11 11.78 -0.33
N ASN A 2 -4.89 11.36 -1.33
CA ASN A 2 -6.09 10.54 -1.10
C ASN A 2 -5.70 9.10 -0.71
N HIS A 3 -6.48 8.46 0.14
CA HIS A 3 -6.27 7.09 0.56
C HIS A 3 -7.58 6.46 1.04
N GLY A 4 -7.70 5.14 0.92
CA GLY A 4 -8.95 4.43 1.18
C GLY A 4 -8.93 3.04 0.56
N LYS A 5 -10.08 2.35 0.56
CA LYS A 5 -10.22 1.11 -0.21
C LYS A 5 -10.00 1.43 -1.69
N PHE A 6 -9.28 0.56 -2.40
CA PHE A 6 -8.87 0.86 -3.77
C PHE A 6 -10.06 1.13 -4.68
N GLY A 7 -11.14 0.34 -4.60
CA GLY A 7 -12.34 0.54 -5.40
C GLY A 7 -13.17 1.78 -5.05
N GLU A 8 -12.84 2.48 -3.96
CA GLU A 8 -13.49 3.72 -3.52
C GLU A 8 -12.62 4.96 -3.75
N LEU A 9 -11.39 4.78 -4.25
CA LEU A 9 -10.52 5.92 -4.55
C LEU A 9 -11.04 6.69 -5.77
N PRO A 10 -10.96 8.02 -5.76
CA PRO A 10 -11.41 8.81 -6.90
C PRO A 10 -10.52 8.52 -8.12
N GLU A 11 -11.16 8.16 -9.23
CA GLU A 11 -10.53 8.00 -10.54
C GLU A 11 -10.79 9.24 -11.38
N VAL A 12 -9.77 10.09 -11.56
CA VAL A 12 -9.86 11.26 -12.43
C VAL A 12 -8.96 11.04 -13.63
N LYS A 13 -9.57 10.93 -14.82
CA LYS A 13 -8.82 10.73 -16.07
C LYS A 13 -7.80 11.86 -16.28
N GLY A 14 -6.52 11.49 -16.36
CA GLY A 14 -5.43 12.42 -16.66
C GLY A 14 -4.86 13.19 -15.45
N ASP A 15 -5.26 12.86 -14.23
CA ASP A 15 -4.73 13.50 -13.01
C ASP A 15 -3.29 13.08 -12.64
N ASN A 16 -2.74 12.08 -13.35
CA ASN A 16 -1.41 11.50 -13.12
C ASN A 16 -1.24 10.92 -11.71
N ILE A 17 -2.30 10.34 -11.15
CA ILE A 17 -2.29 9.74 -9.82
C ILE A 17 -2.79 8.28 -9.91
N THR A 18 -2.24 7.40 -9.07
CA THR A 18 -2.70 6.00 -8.96
C THR A 18 -2.56 5.51 -7.53
N GLY A 19 -3.53 4.72 -7.08
CA GLY A 19 -3.47 4.06 -5.78
C GLY A 19 -2.35 3.02 -5.70
N HIS A 20 -1.49 3.14 -4.70
CA HIS A 20 -0.50 2.14 -4.35
C HIS A 20 -0.95 1.35 -3.11
N HIS A 21 -1.07 0.03 -3.24
CA HIS A 21 -1.43 -0.87 -2.13
C HIS A 21 -0.25 -1.11 -1.19
N MET A 22 -0.48 -1.05 0.12
CA MET A 22 0.54 -1.26 1.16
C MET A 22 -0.10 -1.96 2.40
N PRO A 23 0.01 -3.28 2.60
CA PRO A 23 0.83 -4.20 1.85
C PRO A 23 0.43 -4.30 0.38
N SER A 24 1.37 -4.70 -0.49
CA SER A 24 1.10 -4.83 -1.93
C SER A 24 -0.12 -5.71 -2.20
N ASN A 25 -0.84 -5.41 -3.29
CA ASN A 25 -2.05 -6.14 -3.67
C ASN A 25 -1.81 -7.66 -3.74
N LYS A 26 -0.67 -8.07 -4.32
CA LYS A 26 -0.29 -9.47 -4.41
C LYS A 26 -0.12 -10.14 -3.04
N TYR A 27 0.45 -9.44 -2.06
CA TYR A 27 0.58 -9.96 -0.70
C TYR A 27 -0.78 -10.14 -0.04
N MET A 28 -1.65 -9.13 -0.16
CA MET A 28 -3.01 -9.17 0.38
C MET A 28 -3.84 -10.30 -0.24
N ASN A 29 -3.77 -10.47 -1.55
CA ASN A 29 -4.47 -11.53 -2.28
C ASN A 29 -3.91 -12.93 -1.94
N ASP A 30 -2.61 -13.16 -2.13
CA ASP A 30 -2.03 -14.50 -1.97
C ASP A 30 -2.10 -15.01 -0.51
N LYS A 31 -1.94 -14.12 0.49
CA LYS A 31 -1.89 -14.51 1.91
C LYS A 31 -3.25 -14.56 2.58
N TYR A 32 -4.15 -13.69 2.16
CA TYR A 32 -5.40 -13.46 2.88
C TYR A 32 -6.63 -13.50 1.99
N SER A 33 -6.49 -13.74 0.67
CA SER A 33 -7.61 -13.74 -0.29
C SER A 33 -8.47 -12.48 -0.16
N ILE A 34 -7.80 -11.33 -0.07
CA ILE A 34 -8.43 -10.01 -0.09
C ILE A 34 -8.31 -9.50 -1.52
N GLU A 35 -9.43 -9.10 -2.09
CA GLU A 35 -9.50 -8.62 -3.46
C GLU A 35 -8.87 -7.23 -3.60
N THR A 36 -8.47 -6.90 -4.83
CA THR A 36 -7.79 -5.64 -5.15
C THR A 36 -8.59 -4.44 -4.63
N ASP A 37 -9.87 -4.38 -4.97
CA ASP A 37 -10.76 -3.27 -4.66
C ASP A 37 -11.04 -3.12 -3.16
N GLU A 38 -10.96 -4.23 -2.40
CA GLU A 38 -11.19 -4.25 -0.96
C GLU A 38 -9.96 -3.86 -0.14
N SER A 39 -8.77 -4.04 -0.70
CA SER A 39 -7.51 -3.67 -0.05
C SER A 39 -7.30 -2.14 -0.08
N TYR A 40 -6.58 -1.60 0.90
CA TYR A 40 -6.36 -0.16 0.99
C TYR A 40 -5.19 0.28 0.12
N ALA A 41 -5.30 1.47 -0.46
CA ALA A 41 -4.22 2.11 -1.21
C ALA A 41 -4.07 3.60 -0.86
N ILE A 42 -2.88 4.16 -1.13
CA ILE A 42 -2.61 5.60 -1.09
C ILE A 42 -2.31 6.07 -2.51
N ASN A 43 -2.95 7.16 -2.92
CA ASN A 43 -2.70 7.80 -4.20
C ASN A 43 -1.30 8.42 -4.26
N LEU A 44 -0.50 7.95 -5.21
CA LEU A 44 0.82 8.46 -5.55
C LEU A 44 0.86 8.95 -6.99
N GLU A 45 1.74 9.89 -7.26
CA GLU A 45 1.97 10.37 -8.62
C GLU A 45 2.48 9.26 -9.53
N HIS A 46 1.86 9.19 -10.69
CA HIS A 46 2.08 8.21 -11.73
C HIS A 46 1.76 8.86 -13.09
N PRO A 47 2.70 9.62 -13.68
CA PRO A 47 2.47 10.29 -14.96
C PRO A 47 2.13 9.30 -16.08
N HIS A 48 1.04 9.58 -16.81
CA HIS A 48 0.59 8.79 -17.96
C HIS A 48 -0.14 9.65 -19.03
N PRO A 49 0.35 9.66 -20.29
CA PRO A 49 1.60 9.05 -20.76
C PRO A 49 2.82 9.73 -20.13
N GLY A 50 3.87 8.96 -19.82
CA GLY A 50 5.07 9.49 -19.17
C GLY A 50 5.88 8.46 -18.41
N ARG A 51 7.03 8.89 -17.87
CA ARG A 51 7.93 8.10 -17.03
C ARG A 51 8.07 8.75 -15.65
N GLY A 52 8.58 7.99 -14.67
CA GLY A 52 8.79 8.48 -13.31
C GLY A 52 7.54 8.40 -12.44
N GLY A 53 7.44 9.31 -11.47
CA GLY A 53 6.38 9.31 -10.46
C GLY A 53 6.68 8.44 -9.25
N ARG A 54 6.18 8.87 -8.10
CA ARG A 54 6.37 8.22 -6.79
C ARG A 54 5.82 6.80 -6.76
N HIS A 55 4.74 6.50 -7.49
CA HIS A 55 4.17 5.15 -7.57
C HIS A 55 5.17 4.13 -8.12
N ARG A 56 6.00 4.51 -9.11
CA ARG A 56 6.99 3.60 -9.72
C ARG A 56 8.26 3.43 -8.89
N ARG A 57 8.48 4.30 -7.90
CA ARG A 57 9.65 4.29 -7.00
C ARG A 57 9.45 3.40 -5.78
N THR A 58 8.22 2.94 -5.51
CA THR A 58 7.98 2.06 -4.38
C THR A 58 8.59 0.69 -4.63
N PHE A 59 9.12 0.07 -3.57
CA PHE A 59 9.83 -1.20 -3.66
C PHE A 59 8.94 -2.30 -4.23
N THR A 60 7.66 -2.31 -3.90
CA THR A 60 6.71 -3.35 -4.33
C THR A 60 6.11 -3.09 -5.71
N TYR A 61 6.42 -1.96 -6.36
CA TYR A 61 6.01 -1.72 -7.75
C TYR A 61 6.64 -2.79 -8.67
N GLY A 62 5.78 -3.54 -9.38
CA GLY A 62 6.19 -4.61 -10.29
C GLY A 62 6.96 -5.76 -9.61
N LEU A 63 6.89 -5.88 -8.28
CA LEU A 63 7.54 -6.98 -7.55
C LEU A 63 6.85 -8.30 -7.87
N SER A 64 7.61 -9.26 -8.40
CA SER A 64 7.09 -10.60 -8.72
C SER A 64 8.19 -11.64 -8.64
N SER A 65 7.81 -12.91 -8.54
CA SER A 65 8.75 -14.04 -8.61
C SER A 65 9.51 -14.12 -9.94
N ARG A 66 9.04 -13.48 -11.01
CA ARG A 66 9.70 -13.45 -12.32
C ARG A 66 10.72 -12.32 -12.43
N THR A 67 10.43 -11.16 -11.85
CA THR A 67 11.25 -9.94 -12.00
C THR A 67 12.35 -9.85 -10.95
N ARG A 68 12.02 -10.17 -9.69
CA ARG A 68 12.93 -10.09 -8.54
C ARG A 68 12.63 -11.24 -7.57
N PRO A 69 13.08 -12.48 -7.87
CA PRO A 69 12.65 -13.68 -7.15
C PRO A 69 13.00 -13.67 -5.66
N GLU A 70 14.23 -13.28 -5.30
CA GLU A 70 14.67 -13.28 -3.90
C GLU A 70 13.97 -12.19 -3.08
N ASP A 71 13.86 -10.98 -3.62
CA ASP A 71 13.11 -9.88 -3.00
C ASP A 71 11.64 -10.25 -2.81
N PHE A 72 11.04 -10.88 -3.83
CA PHE A 72 9.65 -11.33 -3.77
C PHE A 72 9.49 -12.39 -2.68
N LYS A 73 10.37 -13.39 -2.64
CA LYS A 73 10.34 -14.44 -1.62
C LYS A 73 10.50 -13.86 -0.21
N LEU A 74 11.44 -12.94 -0.02
CA LEU A 74 11.67 -12.27 1.25
C LEU A 74 10.44 -11.47 1.68
N TYR A 75 9.93 -10.59 0.81
CA TYR A 75 8.76 -9.76 1.11
C TYR A 75 7.52 -10.62 1.42
N MET A 76 7.28 -11.69 0.65
CA MET A 76 6.17 -12.61 0.89
C MET A 76 6.36 -13.49 2.13
N SER A 77 7.55 -13.53 2.74
CA SER A 77 7.77 -14.23 4.02
C SER A 77 7.40 -13.38 5.24
N LEU A 78 7.23 -12.06 5.06
CA LEU A 78 6.91 -11.14 6.15
C LEU A 78 5.54 -11.45 6.76
N LYS A 79 5.39 -11.18 8.07
CA LYS A 79 4.07 -11.08 8.69
C LYS A 79 3.37 -9.82 8.20
N SER A 80 2.04 -9.80 8.23
CA SER A 80 1.20 -8.68 7.76
C SER A 80 1.65 -7.32 8.29
N ARG A 81 1.91 -7.24 9.60
CA ARG A 81 2.40 -6.03 10.26
C ARG A 81 3.76 -5.58 9.72
N ASP A 82 4.65 -6.52 9.44
CA ASP A 82 5.99 -6.23 8.95
C ASP A 82 5.97 -5.82 7.49
N ALA A 83 5.12 -6.44 6.66
CA ALA A 83 4.88 -6.03 5.28
C ALA A 83 4.30 -4.60 5.20
N LEU A 84 3.31 -4.29 6.05
CA LEU A 84 2.77 -2.93 6.15
C LEU A 84 3.83 -1.92 6.60
N ALA A 85 4.63 -2.28 7.61
CA ALA A 85 5.69 -1.41 8.10
C ALA A 85 6.77 -1.17 7.03
N PHE A 86 7.13 -2.20 6.27
CA PHE A 86 8.07 -2.12 5.17
C PHE A 86 7.60 -1.12 4.11
N ASP A 87 6.39 -1.30 3.57
CA ASP A 87 5.86 -0.43 2.52
C ASP A 87 5.65 1.02 2.99
N VAL A 88 5.15 1.21 4.23
CA VAL A 88 5.00 2.56 4.80
C VAL A 88 6.36 3.25 4.99
N ASN A 89 7.39 2.54 5.41
CA ASN A 89 8.73 3.13 5.55
C ASN A 89 9.34 3.47 4.18
N ASP A 90 9.06 2.66 3.16
CA ASP A 90 9.46 2.96 1.79
C ASP A 90 8.74 4.20 1.23
N LEU A 91 7.44 4.33 1.46
CA LEU A 91 6.69 5.56 1.14
C LEU A 91 7.27 6.77 1.87
N ARG A 92 7.58 6.65 3.17
CA ARG A 92 8.20 7.73 3.95
C ARG A 92 9.55 8.13 3.38
N ARG A 93 10.38 7.17 2.96
CA ARG A 93 11.67 7.43 2.31
C ARG A 93 11.47 8.28 1.05
N ILE A 94 10.57 7.85 0.15
CA ILE A 94 10.25 8.58 -1.09
C ILE A 94 9.75 10.01 -0.80
N LEU A 95 8.82 10.16 0.15
CA LEU A 95 8.31 11.49 0.51
C LEU A 95 9.38 12.39 1.13
N LYS A 96 10.34 11.83 1.88
CA LYS A 96 11.47 12.60 2.43
C LYS A 96 12.44 13.03 1.34
N GLU A 97 12.78 12.12 0.43
CA GLU A 97 13.63 12.43 -0.74
C GLU A 97 13.06 13.58 -1.57
N ASP A 98 11.73 13.67 -1.67
CA ASP A 98 11.04 14.69 -2.45
C ASP A 98 10.69 15.97 -1.65
N GLY A 99 11.06 16.04 -0.37
CA GLY A 99 10.71 17.16 0.51
C GLY A 99 9.21 17.27 0.86
N LEU A 100 8.44 16.22 0.61
CA LEU A 100 6.98 16.14 0.83
C LEU A 100 6.59 15.49 2.17
N TYR A 101 7.56 15.06 2.98
CA TYR A 101 7.31 14.49 4.31
C TYR A 101 7.08 15.58 5.37
N ASN A 102 5.84 16.07 5.44
CA ASN A 102 5.41 17.18 6.28
C ASN A 102 4.23 16.75 7.20
N LYS A 103 3.60 17.71 7.90
CA LYS A 103 2.51 17.42 8.84
C LYS A 103 1.33 16.71 8.16
N GLU A 104 0.88 17.20 7.00
CA GLU A 104 -0.26 16.63 6.27
C GLU A 104 0.06 15.20 5.80
N SER A 105 1.20 14.97 5.18
CA SER A 105 1.54 13.63 4.69
C SER A 105 1.75 12.62 5.83
N ARG A 106 2.23 13.07 6.99
CA ARG A 106 2.32 12.25 8.21
C ARG A 106 0.94 11.87 8.74
N GLU A 107 -0.01 12.80 8.75
CA GLU A 107 -1.40 12.53 9.17
C GLU A 107 -2.06 11.51 8.24
N LYS A 108 -1.91 11.68 6.92
CA LYS A 108 -2.42 10.73 5.92
C LYS A 108 -1.82 9.33 6.04
N ILE A 109 -0.52 9.21 6.27
CA ILE A 109 0.12 7.91 6.56
C ILE A 109 -0.41 7.30 7.87
N LYS A 110 -0.67 8.13 8.89
CA LYS A 110 -1.22 7.64 10.17
C LYS A 110 -2.64 7.11 9.97
N GLU A 111 -3.51 7.85 9.30
CA GLU A 111 -4.87 7.44 8.94
C GLU A 111 -4.86 6.08 8.22
N TYR A 112 -3.97 5.93 7.23
CA TYR A 112 -3.80 4.68 6.50
C TYR A 112 -3.38 3.49 7.38
N ILE A 113 -2.43 3.69 8.30
CA ILE A 113 -2.04 2.65 9.27
C ILE A 113 -3.23 2.26 10.17
N GLU A 114 -4.06 3.23 10.58
CA GLU A 114 -5.23 2.97 11.42
C GLU A 114 -6.29 2.12 10.70
N TYR A 115 -6.44 2.23 9.38
CA TYR A 115 -7.31 1.33 8.62
C TYR A 115 -6.92 -0.13 8.82
N TYR A 116 -5.64 -0.45 8.69
CA TYR A 116 -5.17 -1.83 8.83
C TYR A 116 -5.15 -2.32 10.27
N LYS A 117 -4.87 -1.46 11.25
CA LYS A 117 -5.00 -1.84 12.67
C LYS A 117 -6.42 -2.29 13.03
N ASN A 118 -7.41 -1.65 12.43
CA ASN A 118 -8.82 -1.94 12.68
C ASN A 118 -9.42 -2.91 11.66
N TYR A 119 -8.64 -3.37 10.67
CA TYR A 119 -9.12 -4.26 9.63
C TYR A 119 -9.58 -5.61 10.20
N ARG A 120 -10.74 -6.05 9.73
CA ARG A 120 -11.32 -7.36 10.00
C ARG A 120 -11.70 -7.99 8.67
N LYS A 121 -11.27 -9.24 8.45
CA LYS A 121 -11.78 -10.02 7.31
C LYS A 121 -13.12 -10.61 7.72
N ASN A 122 -14.16 -10.32 6.93
CA ASN A 122 -15.59 -10.58 7.18
C ASN A 122 -16.15 -9.64 8.27
N ASP A 123 -17.26 -8.96 7.97
CA ASP A 123 -17.92 -7.94 8.82
C ASP A 123 -18.56 -8.49 10.13
N GLN A 124 -18.07 -9.61 10.66
CA GLN A 124 -18.56 -10.23 11.89
C GLN A 124 -17.65 -9.93 13.10
N GLU A 125 -18.23 -9.92 14.30
CA GLU A 125 -17.55 -9.62 15.57
C GLU A 125 -16.26 -10.44 15.80
N ASP A 126 -16.20 -11.65 15.24
CA ASP A 126 -15.09 -12.62 15.34
C ASP A 126 -14.18 -12.72 14.09
N GLY A 127 -14.29 -11.79 13.15
CA GLY A 127 -13.50 -11.78 11.91
C GLY A 127 -11.98 -11.87 12.13
N LEU A 128 -11.27 -12.55 11.21
CA LEU A 128 -9.82 -12.73 11.31
C LEU A 128 -9.13 -11.36 11.33
N LYS A 129 -8.53 -11.01 12.47
CA LYS A 129 -7.73 -9.79 12.60
C LYS A 129 -6.32 -10.03 12.05
N ILE A 130 -6.09 -9.53 10.85
CA ILE A 130 -4.85 -9.77 10.10
C ILE A 130 -3.67 -9.00 10.70
N PHE A 131 -3.90 -7.85 11.36
CA PHE A 131 -2.84 -6.95 11.85
C PHE A 131 -2.80 -6.82 13.39
N LYS A 132 -3.11 -7.89 14.14
CA LYS A 132 -3.08 -7.87 15.63
C LYS A 132 -1.71 -7.44 16.18
N LYS A 133 -1.74 -6.69 17.30
CA LYS A 133 -0.60 -6.65 18.22
C LYS A 133 -0.44 -8.04 18.87
N PRO A 134 0.79 -8.52 19.09
CA PRO A 134 1.03 -9.75 19.83
C PRO A 134 0.38 -9.70 21.22
#